data_AF-A0A1M6I0B9-F1
#
_entry.id   AF-A0A1M6I0B9-F1
#
_cell.length_a   1.000
_cell.length_b   1.000
_cell.length_c   1.000
_cell.angle_alpha   90.00
_cell.angle_beta   90.00
_cell.angle_gamma   90.00
#
_symmetry.space_group_name_H-M   'P 1'
#
loop_
_entity.id
_entity.type
_entity.pdbx_description
1 polymer ?
#
loop_
_entity_poly.entity_id
_entity_poly.type
_entity_poly.pdbx_seq_one_letter_code
_entity_poly.pdbx_strand_id
1 'polypeptide(L)' 'MKKRKIILIHLTLFITLTAVLFFSAESLLKILAPGFHDVVMWLSLIFFGAIGILILTTISCVIFIKRQS' A
#
# COMPACT_ATOMS: atom_id res chain seq x y z
N MET A 1 -9.42 -21.69 4.21
CA MET A 1 -8.48 -21.25 5.26
C MET A 1 -9.29 -20.76 6.46
N LYS A 2 -8.71 -20.62 7.66
CA LYS A 2 -9.45 -19.94 8.74
C LYS A 2 -9.52 -18.44 8.43
N LYS A 3 -10.65 -17.76 8.68
CA LYS A 3 -10.81 -16.30 8.45
C LYS A 3 -9.65 -15.48 9.03
N ARG A 4 -9.16 -15.87 10.22
CA ARG A 4 -7.96 -15.28 10.87
C ARG A 4 -6.69 -15.32 9.99
N LYS A 5 -6.45 -16.42 9.25
CA LYS A 5 -5.29 -16.53 8.34
C LYS A 5 -5.39 -15.56 7.17
N ILE A 6 -6.59 -15.37 6.60
CA ILE A 6 -6.82 -14.41 5.50
C ILE A 6 -6.46 -13.01 5.96
N ILE A 7 -6.95 -12.60 7.13
CA ILE A 7 -6.71 -11.28 7.70
C ILE A 7 -5.21 -11.05 7.91
N LEU A 8 -4.50 -12.03 8.50
CA LEU A 8 -3.06 -11.93 8.72
C LEU A 8 -2.28 -11.77 7.40
N ILE A 9 -2.62 -12.53 6.36
CA ILE A 9 -1.96 -12.42 5.06
C ILE A 9 -2.17 -11.03 4.44
N HIS A 10 -3.39 -10.50 4.50
CA HIS A 10 -3.68 -9.16 3.94
C HIS A 10 -3.01 -8.05 4.75
N LEU A 11 -2.93 -8.19 6.07
CA LEU A 11 -2.21 -7.26 6.93
C LEU A 11 -0.71 -7.26 6.63
N THR A 12 -0.10 -8.44 6.53
CA THR A 12 1.32 -8.56 6.16
C THR A 12 1.55 -7.96 4.76
N LEU A 13 0.67 -8.23 3.80
CA LEU A 13 0.75 -7.65 2.46
C LEU A 13 0.66 -6.12 2.49
N PHE A 14 -0.26 -5.56 3.28
CA PHE A 14 -0.40 -4.12 3.46
C PHE A 14 0.89 -3.49 4.00
N ILE A 15 1.47 -4.09 5.05
CA ILE A 15 2.72 -3.61 5.66
C ILE A 15 3.87 -3.67 4.65
N THR A 16 4.03 -4.80 3.95
CA THR A 16 5.09 -4.97 2.95
C THR A 16 4.96 -3.97 1.80
N LEU A 17 3.76 -3.78 1.24
CA LEU A 17 3.54 -2.82 0.16
C LEU A 17 3.78 -1.38 0.61
N THR A 18 3.38 -1.04 1.83
CA THR A 18 3.61 0.30 2.39
C THR A 18 5.10 0.56 2.61
N ALA A 19 5.85 -0.43 3.11
CA ALA A 19 7.30 -0.33 3.23
C ALA A 19 7.98 -0.15 1.87
N VAL A 20 7.57 -0.93 0.86
CA VAL A 20 8.07 -0.79 -0.52
C VAL A 20 7.78 0.61 -1.04
N LEU A 21 6.56 1.13 -0.86
CA LEU A 21 6.20 2.49 -1.27
C LEU A 21 7.11 3.51 -0.59
N PHE A 22 7.33 3.40 0.71
CA PHE A 22 8.17 4.33 1.47
C PHE A 22 9.60 4.41 0.92
N PHE A 23 10.24 3.25 0.71
CA PHE A 23 11.62 3.20 0.19
C PHE A 23 11.72 3.53 -1.30
N SER A 24 10.68 3.28 -2.09
CA SER A 24 10.69 3.54 -3.54
C SER A 24 10.16 4.92 -3.91
N ALA A 25 9.44 5.62 -3.02
CA ALA A 25 8.76 6.88 -3.33
C ALA A 25 9.70 7.96 -3.86
N GLU A 26 10.89 8.10 -3.28
CA GLU A 26 11.86 9.10 -3.75
C GLU A 26 12.36 8.77 -5.16
N SER A 27 12.73 7.52 -5.41
CA SER A 27 13.14 7.05 -6.73
C SER A 27 12.03 7.20 -7.77
N LEU A 28 10.78 6.91 -7.38
CA LEU A 28 9.61 7.06 -8.23
C LEU A 28 9.41 8.53 -8.65
N LEU A 29 9.56 9.46 -7.69
CA LEU A 29 9.45 10.90 -7.96
C LEU A 29 10.58 11.41 -8.85
N LYS A 30 11.81 10.94 -8.66
CA LYS A 30 12.93 11.30 -9.54
C LYS A 30 12.69 10.91 -11.00
N ILE A 31 11.97 9.81 -11.24
CA ILE A 31 11.63 9.33 -12.58
C ILE A 31 10.43 10.08 -13.15
N LEU A 32 9.38 10.28 -12.36
CA LEU A 32 8.11 10.86 -12.84
C LEU A 32 8.10 12.39 -12.88
N ALA A 33 8.85 13.04 -11.99
CA ALA A 33 8.93 14.49 -11.85
C ALA A 33 10.39 14.91 -11.58
N PRO A 34 11.32 14.67 -12.53
CA PRO A 34 12.73 15.03 -12.37
C PRO A 34 12.87 16.54 -12.11
N GLY A 35 13.60 16.91 -11.06
CA GLY A 35 13.82 18.29 -10.65
C GLY A 35 12.94 18.77 -9.49
N PHE A 36 11.86 18.07 -9.16
CA PHE A 36 11.05 18.36 -7.97
C PHE A 36 11.57 17.58 -6.76
N HIS A 37 12.58 18.13 -6.07
CA HIS A 37 13.03 17.63 -4.77
C HIS A 37 12.27 18.33 -3.64
N ASP A 38 11.00 17.99 -3.51
CA ASP A 38 10.15 18.52 -2.45
C ASP A 38 9.72 17.40 -1.49
N VAL A 39 10.10 17.55 -0.22
CA VAL A 39 9.75 16.63 0.87
C VAL A 39 8.23 16.55 1.03
N VAL A 40 7.50 17.63 0.74
CA VAL A 40 6.03 17.67 0.75
C VAL A 40 5.45 16.76 -0.32
N MET A 41 6.05 16.74 -1.52
CA MET A 41 5.60 15.87 -2.61
C MET A 41 5.91 14.39 -2.30
N TRP A 42 7.06 14.10 -1.70
CA TRP A 42 7.41 12.76 -1.23
C TRP A 42 6.45 12.25 -0.16
N LEU A 43 6.16 13.07 0.86
CA LEU A 43 5.16 12.77 1.89
C LEU A 43 3.77 12.58 1.29
N SER A 44 3.37 13.43 0.35
CA SER A 44 2.07 13.34 -0.31
C SER A 44 1.93 12.03 -1.08
N LEU A 45 2.95 11.64 -1.85
CA LEU A 45 2.95 10.38 -2.60
C LEU A 45 2.83 9.18 -1.66
N ILE A 46 3.60 9.16 -0.58
CA ILE A 46 3.54 8.08 0.42
C ILE A 46 2.15 8.04 1.06
N PHE A 47 1.60 9.19 1.44
CA PHE A 47 0.31 9.28 2.12
C PHE A 47 -0.84 8.80 1.22
N PHE A 48 -0.97 9.35 0.01
CA PHE A 48 -1.99 8.94 -0.94
C PHE A 48 -1.81 7.49 -1.40
N GLY A 49 -0.56 7.06 -1.63
CA GLY A 49 -0.25 5.68 -1.99
C GLY A 49 -0.61 4.71 -0.87
N ALA A 50 -0.31 5.03 0.40
CA ALA A 50 -0.66 4.20 1.55
C ALA A 50 -2.18 4.08 1.72
N ILE A 51 -2.93 5.17 1.54
CA ILE A 51 -4.41 5.13 1.53
C ILE A 51 -4.91 4.21 0.41
N GLY A 52 -4.36 4.33 -0.80
CA GLY A 52 -4.71 3.46 -1.92
C GLY A 52 -4.46 1.98 -1.63
N ILE A 53 -3.28 1.65 -1.09
CA ILE A 53 -2.91 0.29 -0.68
C ILE A 53 -3.87 -0.22 0.42
N LEU A 54 -4.23 0.62 1.40
CA LEU A 54 -5.16 0.24 2.46
C LEU A 54 -6.54 -0.11 1.92
N ILE A 55 -7.08 0.71 1.02
CA ILE A 55 -8.39 0.46 0.40
C ILE A 55 -8.35 -0.83 -0.43
N LEU A 56 -7.35 -0.99 -1.29
CA LEU A 56 -7.19 -2.19 -2.13
C LEU A 56 -7.06 -3.47 -1.29
N THR A 57 -6.21 -3.45 -0.27
CA THR A 57 -6.00 -4.60 0.62
C THR A 57 -7.26 -4.91 1.43
N THR A 58 -8.00 -3.90 1.88
CA THR A 58 -9.28 -4.08 2.57
C THR A 58 -10.34 -4.71 1.68
N ILE A 59 -10.53 -4.19 0.46
CA ILE A 59 -11.48 -4.75 -0.52
C ILE A 59 -11.14 -6.20 -0.82
N SER A 60 -9.87 -6.48 -1.11
CA SER A 60 -9.37 -7.84 -1.37
C SER A 60 -9.66 -8.78 -0.18
N CYS A 61 -9.41 -8.31 1.04
CA CYS A 61 -9.66 -9.08 2.27
C CYS A 61 -11.14 -9.43 2.42
N VAL A 62 -12.04 -8.45 2.23
CA VAL A 62 -13.49 -8.63 2.33
C VAL A 62 -13.99 -9.63 1.29
N ILE A 63 -13.54 -9.52 0.04
CA ILE A 63 -13.90 -10.45 -1.04
C ILE A 63 -13.47 -11.88 -0.68
N PHE A 64 -12.24 -12.06 -0.18
CA PHE A 64 -11.72 -13.37 0.18
C PHE A 64 -12.45 -14.00 1.38
N ILE A 65 -12.82 -13.18 2.38
CA ILE A 65 -13.63 -13.65 3.51
C ILE A 65 -15.02 -14.07 3.03
N LYS A 66 -15.68 -13.28 2.19
CA LYS A 66 -17.01 -13.61 1.64
C LYS A 66 -16.98 -14.87 0.78
N ARG A 67 -15.94 -15.06 -0.03
CA ARG A 67 -15.79 -16.26 -0.87
C ARG A 67 -15.53 -17.55 -0.09
N GLN A 68 -15.09 -17.43 1.17
CA GLN A 68 -14.91 -18.57 2.08
C GLN A 68 -16.07 -18.79 3.06
N SER A 69 -17.12 -17.97 2.98
CA SER A 69 -18.36 -18.15 3.75
C SER A 69 -19.37 -18.96 2.96
#